data_AF-A0AA96TPZ5-F1
#
_entry.id   AF-A0AA96TPZ5-F1
#
_cell.length_a   1.000
_cell.length_b   1.000
_cell.length_c   1.000
_cell.angle_alpha   90.00
_cell.angle_beta   90.00
_cell.angle_gamma   90.00
#
_symmetry.space_group_name_H-M   'P 1'
#
loop_
_entity.id
_entity.type
_entity.pdbx_description
1 polymer ?
#
loop_
_entity_poly.entity_id
_entity_poly.type
_entity_poly.pdbx_seq_one_letter_code
_entity_poly.pdbx_strand_id
1 'polypeptide(L)'
;MVFRSTRAEVVAGELLVRRLYEEHGRAILAYATRLTGDPRTAEDVAEETLVRAWRYSDTITNGGDWVRGWLLGTTENIVCEMSAANTARGTRPDREPTRLTTAFRSAVRRFRVSRMNAMRTSEPPLTR
;
A
#
# COMPACT_ATOMS: atom_id res chain seq x y z
N MET A 1 24.19 5.01 -12.40
CA MET A 1 23.56 6.32 -12.08
C MET A 1 22.97 6.20 -10.67
N VAL A 2 23.60 6.81 -9.66
CA VAL A 2 23.15 6.70 -8.26
C VAL A 2 22.05 7.74 -8.04
N PHE A 3 20.81 7.30 -7.81
CA PHE A 3 19.71 8.17 -7.37
C PHE A 3 20.10 8.77 -6.01
N ARG A 4 20.59 10.02 -5.99
CA ARG A 4 20.66 10.79 -4.76
C ARG A 4 19.29 11.43 -4.55
N SER A 5 18.48 10.83 -3.68
CA SER A 5 17.27 11.50 -3.20
C SER A 5 17.64 12.85 -2.62
N THR A 6 16.88 13.88 -2.97
CA THR A 6 17.10 15.20 -2.39
C THR A 6 16.73 15.16 -0.91
N ARG A 7 17.44 15.92 -0.06
CA ARG A 7 17.11 16.00 1.37
C ARG A 7 15.64 16.40 1.61
N ALA A 8 15.05 17.14 0.68
CA ALA A 8 13.63 17.52 0.71
C ALA A 8 12.68 16.34 0.49
N GLU A 9 12.99 15.42 -0.44
CA GLU A 9 12.18 14.20 -0.67
C GLU A 9 12.16 13.30 0.56
N VAL A 10 13.31 13.14 1.22
CA VAL A 10 13.40 12.32 2.45
C VAL A 10 12.52 12.89 3.55
N VAL A 11 12.62 14.21 3.80
CA VAL A 11 11.80 14.90 4.81
C VAL A 11 10.31 14.84 4.47
N ALA A 12 9.94 15.03 3.19
CA ALA A 12 8.55 14.90 2.75
C ALA A 12 8.00 13.49 3.00
N GLY A 13 8.79 12.46 2.71
CA GLY A 13 8.45 11.07 2.99
C GLY A 13 8.28 10.79 4.50
N GLU A 14 9.16 11.32 5.35
CA GLU A 14 9.03 11.19 6.82
C GLU A 14 7.75 11.84 7.34
N LEU A 15 7.43 13.05 6.87
CA LEU A 15 6.21 13.76 7.24
C LEU A 15 4.95 13.00 6.82
N LEU A 16 4.97 12.40 5.62
CA LEU A 16 3.89 11.55 5.14
C LEU A 16 3.71 10.33 6.05
N VAL A 17 4.77 9.59 6.35
CA VAL A 17 4.69 8.40 7.21
C VAL A 17 4.13 8.76 8.58
N ARG A 18 4.56 9.88 9.15
CA ARG A 18 4.04 10.35 10.44
C ARG A 18 2.54 10.64 10.37
N ARG A 19 2.07 11.34 9.34
CA ARG A 19 0.64 11.58 9.10
C ARG A 19 -0.15 10.28 9.00
N LEU A 20 0.32 9.34 8.18
CA LEU A 20 -0.35 8.04 8.02
C LEU A 20 -0.38 7.25 9.32
N TYR A 21 0.67 7.31 10.13
CA TYR A 21 0.70 6.68 11.45
C TYR A 21 -0.32 7.33 12.39
N GLU A 22 -0.36 8.66 12.47
CA GLU A 22 -1.30 9.40 13.32
C GLU A 22 -2.77 9.11 12.94
N GLU A 23 -3.07 9.08 11.63
CA GLU A 23 -4.44 8.94 11.13
C GLU A 23 -4.90 7.47 11.05
N HIS A 24 -3.99 6.54 10.75
CA HIS A 24 -4.35 5.18 10.38
C HIS A 24 -3.60 4.09 11.17
N GLY A 25 -2.55 4.43 11.93
CA GLY A 25 -1.73 3.46 12.65
C GLY A 25 -2.56 2.54 13.56
N ARG A 26 -3.52 3.08 14.31
CA ARG A 26 -4.43 2.28 15.15
C ARG A 26 -5.31 1.32 14.34
N ALA A 27 -5.80 1.77 13.19
CA ALA A 27 -6.66 0.97 12.33
C ALA A 27 -5.87 -0.16 11.64
N ILE A 28 -4.64 0.14 11.20
CA ILE A 28 -3.72 -0.83 10.62
C ILE A 28 -3.38 -1.89 11.66
N LEU A 29 -2.95 -1.47 12.87
CA LEU A 29 -2.58 -2.39 13.94
C LEU A 29 -3.77 -3.27 14.34
N ALA A 30 -4.94 -2.69 14.58
CA ALA A 30 -6.15 -3.46 14.94
C ALA A 30 -6.55 -4.46 13.84
N TYR A 31 -6.39 -4.09 12.56
CA TYR A 31 -6.67 -5.01 11.46
C TYR A 31 -5.62 -6.13 11.39
N ALA A 32 -4.33 -5.79 11.49
CA ALA A 32 -3.25 -6.76 11.52
C ALA A 32 -3.41 -7.75 12.68
N THR A 33 -3.73 -7.28 13.89
CA THR A 33 -4.00 -8.16 15.05
C THR A 33 -5.13 -9.15 14.79
N ARG A 34 -6.20 -8.72 14.10
CA ARG A 34 -7.32 -9.61 13.73
C ARG A 34 -6.91 -10.66 12.71
N LEU A 35 -5.96 -10.35 11.82
CA LEU A 35 -5.49 -11.27 10.79
C LEU A 35 -4.42 -12.24 11.31
N THR A 36 -3.51 -11.78 12.17
CA THR A 36 -2.38 -12.57 12.66
C THR A 36 -2.70 -13.36 13.93
N GLY A 37 -3.61 -12.85 14.78
CA GLY A 37 -3.87 -13.39 16.10
C GLY A 37 -2.73 -13.22 17.12
N ASP A 38 -1.61 -12.61 16.71
CA ASP A 38 -0.43 -12.35 17.54
C ASP A 38 -0.09 -10.85 17.52
N PRO A 39 -0.07 -10.17 18.69
CA PRO A 39 0.22 -8.75 18.78
C PRO A 39 1.59 -8.34 18.23
N ARG A 40 2.63 -9.14 18.47
CA ARG A 40 3.99 -8.83 17.99
C ARG A 40 4.08 -8.90 16.48
N THR A 41 3.57 -9.98 15.89
CA THR A 41 3.46 -10.12 14.43
C THR A 41 2.61 -9.00 13.83
N ALA A 42 1.58 -8.53 14.53
CA ALA A 42 0.75 -7.43 14.07
C ALA A 42 1.49 -6.08 14.03
N GLU A 43 2.36 -5.81 15.02
CA GLU A 43 3.25 -4.65 15.03
C GLU A 43 4.21 -4.68 13.83
N ASP A 44 4.87 -5.83 13.59
CA ASP A 44 5.78 -6.00 12.45
C ASP A 44 5.07 -5.73 11.10
N VAL A 45 3.85 -6.24 10.94
CA VAL A 45 3.03 -6.02 9.74
C VAL A 45 2.64 -4.55 9.58
N ALA A 46 2.30 -3.87 10.67
CA ALA A 46 1.94 -2.46 10.65
C ALA A 46 3.13 -1.58 10.28
N GLU A 47 4.31 -1.85 10.84
CA GLU A 47 5.56 -1.17 10.49
C GLU A 47 5.91 -1.38 9.02
N GLU A 48 5.89 -2.62 8.55
CA GLU A 48 6.20 -2.95 7.15
C GLU A 48 5.17 -2.33 6.17
N THR A 49 3.90 -2.19 6.58
CA THR A 49 2.89 -1.45 5.82
C THR A 49 3.28 0.02 5.64
N LEU A 50 3.75 0.68 6.71
CA LEU A 50 4.17 2.08 6.69
C LEU A 50 5.48 2.27 5.90
N VAL A 51 6.41 1.33 5.99
CA VAL A 51 7.63 1.31 5.16
C VAL A 51 7.28 1.21 3.68
N ARG A 52 6.32 0.34 3.32
CA ARG A 52 5.82 0.27 1.94
C ARG A 52 5.12 1.58 1.55
N ALA A 53 4.34 2.19 2.44
CA ALA A 53 3.71 3.48 2.17
C ALA A 53 4.74 4.57 1.84
N TRP A 54 5.85 4.63 2.58
CA TRP A 54 6.96 5.53 2.30
C TRP A 54 7.58 5.31 0.92
N ARG A 55 7.80 4.04 0.54
CA ARG A 55 8.33 3.66 -0.80
C ARG A 55 7.39 4.06 -1.94
N TYR A 56 6.09 4.19 -1.68
CA TYR A 56 5.07 4.64 -2.63
C TYR A 56 4.59 6.07 -2.35
N SER A 57 5.42 6.89 -1.67
CA SER A 57 5.05 8.24 -1.23
C SER A 57 4.61 9.16 -2.36
N ASP A 58 5.21 9.08 -3.55
CA ASP A 58 4.78 9.86 -4.73
C ASP A 58 3.33 9.56 -5.14
N THR A 59 2.90 8.31 -4.98
CA THR A 59 1.54 7.90 -5.33
C THR A 59 0.55 8.25 -4.22
N ILE A 60 0.95 8.08 -2.96
CA ILE A 60 0.09 8.35 -1.79
C ILE A 60 -0.10 9.85 -1.54
N THR A 61 0.92 10.68 -1.79
CA THR A 61 0.83 12.14 -1.60
C THR A 61 -0.20 12.77 -2.54
N ASN A 62 -0.40 12.18 -3.72
CA ASN A 62 -1.44 12.56 -4.68
C ASN A 62 -2.77 11.81 -4.44
N GLY A 63 -2.84 11.03 -3.37
CA GLY A 63 -3.99 10.23 -2.99
C GLY A 63 -4.97 10.98 -2.09
N GLY A 64 -6.25 10.67 -2.22
CA GLY A 64 -7.31 11.13 -1.32
C GLY A 64 -7.91 9.94 -0.58
N ASP A 65 -9.23 9.77 -0.67
CA ASP A 65 -10.01 8.78 0.10
C ASP A 65 -9.57 7.31 -0.09
N TRP A 66 -8.81 7.00 -1.14
CA TRP A 66 -8.36 5.63 -1.43
C TRP A 66 -7.15 5.18 -0.60
N VAL A 67 -6.43 6.10 0.05
CA VAL A 67 -5.20 5.79 0.83
C VAL A 67 -5.49 4.79 1.94
N ARG A 68 -6.60 4.96 2.67
CA ARG A 68 -7.01 4.02 3.70
C ARG A 68 -7.25 2.60 3.15
N GLY A 69 -7.92 2.49 2.00
CA GLY A 69 -8.17 1.22 1.34
C GLY A 69 -6.87 0.54 0.87
N TRP A 70 -5.92 1.34 0.39
CA TRP A 70 -4.60 0.86 0.00
C TRP A 70 -3.78 0.35 1.20
N LEU A 71 -3.82 1.04 2.34
CA LEU A 71 -3.13 0.62 3.56
C LEU A 71 -3.67 -0.73 4.05
N LEU A 72 -4.99 -0.86 4.18
CA LEU A 72 -5.61 -2.11 4.64
C LEU A 72 -5.36 -3.27 3.67
N GLY A 73 -5.43 -3.02 2.35
CA GLY A 73 -5.10 -4.04 1.35
C GLY A 73 -3.62 -4.44 1.38
N THR A 74 -2.71 -3.50 1.67
CA THR A 74 -1.28 -3.79 1.82
C THR A 74 -1.03 -4.63 3.07
N THR A 75 -1.68 -4.32 4.20
CA THR A 75 -1.64 -5.13 5.41
C THR A 75 -2.06 -6.58 5.15
N GLU A 76 -3.17 -6.80 4.44
CA GLU A 76 -3.65 -8.14 4.10
C GLU A 76 -2.68 -8.92 3.19
N ASN A 77 -2.07 -8.24 2.22
CA ASN A 77 -1.06 -8.84 1.35
C ASN A 77 0.14 -9.35 2.14
N ILE A 78 0.65 -8.54 3.08
CA ILE A 78 1.80 -8.91 3.91
C ILE A 78 1.48 -10.17 4.72
N VAL A 79 0.32 -10.23 5.36
CA VAL A 79 -0.09 -11.41 6.12
C VAL A 79 -0.19 -12.64 5.21
N CYS A 80 -0.79 -12.50 4.03
CA CYS A 80 -0.86 -13.59 3.05
C CYS A 80 0.54 -14.05 2.59
N GLU A 81 1.47 -13.12 2.36
CA GLU A 81 2.87 -13.41 2.03
C GLU A 81 3.55 -14.20 3.16
N MET A 82 3.33 -13.83 4.43
CA MET A 82 3.86 -14.53 5.59
C MET A 82 3.30 -15.96 5.70
N SER A 83 1.99 -16.14 5.51
CA SER A 83 1.36 -17.46 5.48
C SER A 83 1.91 -18.33 4.35
N ALA A 84 2.06 -17.76 3.15
CA ALA A 84 2.65 -18.45 2.01
C ALA A 84 4.11 -18.85 2.28
N ALA A 85 4.90 -17.97 2.89
CA ALA A 85 6.28 -18.26 3.27
C ALA A 85 6.37 -19.36 4.34
N ASN A 86 5.44 -19.42 5.29
CA ASN A 86 5.34 -20.51 6.26
C ASN A 86 5.05 -21.85 5.58
N THR A 87 4.10 -21.91 4.64
CA THR A 87 3.81 -23.12 3.86
C THR A 87 4.99 -23.53 2.98
N ALA A 88 5.66 -22.57 2.34
CA ALA A 88 6.84 -22.77 1.51
C ALA A 88 8.10 -23.19 2.29
N ARG A 89 8.18 -22.93 3.60
CA ARG A 89 9.21 -23.53 4.46
C ARG A 89 9.01 -25.04 4.66
N GLY A 90 7.82 -25.57 4.35
CA GLY A 90 7.56 -27.01 4.20
C GLY A 90 7.91 -27.57 2.81
N THR A 91 7.98 -26.72 1.77
CA THR A 91 8.40 -27.06 0.40
C THR A 91 9.09 -25.87 -0.26
N ARG A 92 10.43 -25.90 -0.32
CA ARG A 92 11.26 -24.82 -0.89
C ARG A 92 10.87 -24.50 -2.34
N PRO A 93 10.51 -23.25 -2.68
CA PRO A 93 10.72 -22.73 -4.01
C PRO A 93 11.97 -21.84 -4.01
N ASP A 94 12.69 -21.86 -5.12
CA ASP A 94 13.69 -20.83 -5.39
C ASP A 94 13.05 -19.43 -5.34
N ARG A 95 13.88 -18.46 -5.00
CA ARG A 95 13.44 -17.13 -4.65
C ARG A 95 13.35 -16.28 -5.90
N GLU A 96 12.14 -16.00 -6.36
CA GLU A 96 11.74 -14.63 -6.70
C GLU A 96 10.21 -14.40 -6.60
N PRO A 97 9.69 -13.79 -5.51
CA PRO A 97 8.34 -13.27 -5.53
C PRO A 97 8.36 -11.75 -5.73
N THR A 98 8.44 -11.30 -6.98
CA THR A 98 8.05 -9.94 -7.39
C THR A 98 6.56 -9.87 -7.77
N ARG A 99 5.72 -10.82 -7.35
CA ARG A 99 4.31 -10.88 -7.74
C ARG A 99 3.43 -10.24 -6.71
N LEU A 100 3.12 -8.97 -6.94
CA LEU A 100 1.94 -8.27 -6.45
C LEU A 100 0.71 -9.20 -6.54
N THR A 101 0.38 -9.86 -5.43
CA THR A 101 -0.67 -10.86 -5.34
C THR A 101 -2.05 -10.19 -5.39
N THR A 102 -3.07 -11.03 -5.58
CA THR A 102 -4.48 -10.77 -5.91
C THR A 102 -5.09 -9.41 -5.48
N ALA A 103 -4.72 -8.85 -4.33
CA ALA A 103 -5.20 -7.52 -3.91
C ALA A 103 -4.73 -6.38 -4.81
N PHE A 104 -3.52 -6.44 -5.39
CA PHE A 104 -3.06 -5.49 -6.41
C PHE A 104 -3.89 -5.62 -7.69
N ARG A 105 -4.30 -6.85 -8.09
CA ARG A 105 -5.23 -7.04 -9.22
C ARG A 105 -6.62 -6.47 -8.93
N SER A 106 -7.14 -6.55 -7.71
CA SER A 106 -8.43 -5.95 -7.33
C SER A 106 -8.35 -4.43 -7.15
N ALA A 107 -7.24 -3.89 -6.64
CA ALA A 107 -6.97 -2.45 -6.57
C ALA A 107 -6.82 -1.85 -7.97
N VAL A 108 -6.03 -2.48 -8.85
CA VAL A 108 -5.90 -2.09 -10.27
C VAL A 108 -7.21 -2.28 -11.03
N ARG A 109 -8.02 -3.32 -10.77
CA ARG A 109 -9.36 -3.48 -11.37
C ARG A 109 -10.33 -2.38 -10.93
N ARG A 110 -10.29 -1.95 -9.67
CA ARG A 110 -11.14 -0.88 -9.12
C ARG A 110 -10.66 0.51 -9.56
N PHE A 111 -9.35 0.69 -9.78
CA PHE A 111 -8.74 1.91 -10.32
C PHE A 111 -9.00 2.09 -11.84
N ARG A 112 -9.11 1.00 -12.61
CA ARG A 112 -9.28 1.02 -14.09
C ARG A 112 -10.63 1.57 -14.57
N VAL A 113 -11.63 1.73 -13.70
CA VAL A 113 -12.96 2.26 -14.07
C VAL A 113 -13.13 3.75 -13.71
N SER A 114 -12.44 4.24 -12.68
CA SER A 114 -12.58 5.64 -12.23
C SER A 114 -11.85 6.64 -13.14
N ARG A 115 -10.70 6.25 -13.72
CA ARG A 115 -9.92 7.12 -14.63
C ARG A 115 -10.58 7.35 -15.99
N MET A 116 -11.39 6.41 -16.49
CA MET A 116 -12.14 6.59 -17.75
C MET A 116 -13.40 7.47 -17.57
N ASN A 117 -14.08 7.39 -16.43
CA ASN A 117 -15.26 8.22 -16.19
C ASN A 117 -14.88 9.68 -15.92
N ALA A 118 -13.79 9.92 -15.20
CA ALA A 118 -13.27 11.27 -14.96
C ALA A 118 -12.72 11.97 -16.22
N MET A 119 -12.29 11.20 -17.24
CA MET A 119 -11.84 11.73 -18.53
C MET A 119 -12.97 11.93 -19.55
N ARG A 120 -14.12 11.25 -19.40
CA ARG A 120 -15.27 11.39 -20.32
C ARG A 120 -16.22 12.54 -19.96
N THR A 121 -16.17 13.05 -18.74
CA THR A 121 -17.02 14.17 -18.27
C THR A 121 -16.34 15.54 -18.34
N SER A 122 -15.14 15.62 -18.93
CA SER A 122 -14.42 16.87 -19.17
C SER A 122 -14.24 17.14 -20.66
N GLU A 123 -15.29 16.97 -21.47
CA GLU A 123 -15.45 17.76 -22.70
C GLU A 123 -16.25 19.02 -22.33
N PRO A 124 -15.66 20.22 -22.40
CA PRO A 124 -16.47 21.44 -22.37
C PRO A 124 -17.38 21.44 -23.61
N PRO A 125 -18.65 21.89 -23.53
CA PRO A 125 -19.46 22.01 -24.72
C PRO A 125 -18.75 22.94 -25.70
N LEU A 126 -18.53 22.46 -26.93
CA LEU A 126 -18.07 23.28 -28.03
C LEU A 126 -19.07 24.43 -28.15
N THR A 127 -18.64 25.60 -27.67
CA THR A 127 -19.42 26.82 -27.83
C THR A 127 -19.24 27.23 -29.29
N ARG A 128 -20.39 27.42 -29.93
CA ARG A 128 -20.61 27.61 -31.37
C ARG A 128 -19.85 28.79 -31.97
#